data_AF-A0A935B129-F1
#
_entry.id   AF-A0A935B129-F1
#
_cell.length_a   1.000
_cell.length_b   1.000
_cell.length_c   1.000
_cell.angle_alpha   90.00
_cell.angle_beta   90.00
_cell.angle_gamma   90.00
#
_symmetry.space_group_name_H-M   'P 1'
#
loop_
_entity.id
_entity.type
_entity.pdbx_description
1 polymer ?
#
loop_
_entity_poly.entity_id
_entity_poly.type
_entity_poly.pdbx_seq_one_letter_code
_entity_poly.pdbx_strand_id
1 'polypeptide(L)'
;MAGRRGALAGAWAAAATVLAVGALALGIAEHRRLGATEDRLRALERRSPSSVVVVDSAPGTTGRPSTSARPPDEVLARSQIEFAFGVVYDASVPDVDRIKMIDDGSGVDDALRQLATTSTDPTVRELRVRVDRVEFTSASRASVEYRLVGRDDEAHQGTARVVDGAWKVTRASFCADLAAFGSPCRR
;
A
#
# COMPACT_ATOMS: atom_id res chain seq x y z
N MET A 1 -66.77 -13.87 19.84
CA MET A 1 -67.09 -14.56 18.57
C MET A 1 -65.82 -14.52 17.71
N ALA A 2 -64.92 -15.49 17.84
CA ALA A 2 -64.88 -16.76 17.07
C ALA A 2 -64.60 -16.51 15.58
N GLY A 3 -63.35 -16.58 15.13
CA GLY A 3 -62.84 -17.67 14.26
C GLY A 3 -62.30 -17.02 12.96
N ARG A 4 -61.21 -17.43 12.30
CA ARG A 4 -60.57 -18.75 12.13
C ARG A 4 -59.08 -18.59 11.83
N ARG A 5 -58.30 -19.57 12.30
CA ARG A 5 -56.94 -19.93 11.88
C ARG A 5 -57.01 -20.84 10.62
N GLY A 6 -55.93 -20.87 9.84
CA GLY A 6 -55.64 -21.88 8.81
C GLY A 6 -54.72 -21.28 7.73
N ALA A 7 -53.38 -21.37 7.84
CA ALA A 7 -52.51 -22.53 7.59
C ALA A 7 -52.48 -22.93 6.11
N LEU A 8 -51.30 -22.85 5.46
CA LEU A 8 -50.73 -23.90 4.61
C LEU A 8 -49.21 -23.70 4.49
N ALA A 9 -48.50 -24.54 5.24
CA ALA A 9 -47.07 -24.81 5.10
C ALA A 9 -46.87 -25.74 3.90
N GLY A 10 -45.91 -25.41 3.02
CA GLY A 10 -45.43 -26.29 1.96
C GLY A 10 -44.21 -27.11 2.43
N ALA A 11 -44.45 -28.37 2.77
CA ALA A 11 -43.47 -29.47 2.75
C ALA A 11 -43.28 -29.94 1.28
N TRP A 12 -42.28 -30.67 0.78
CA TRP A 12 -41.53 -31.88 1.19
C TRP A 12 -40.27 -31.95 0.29
N ALA A 13 -39.03 -32.15 0.77
CA ALA A 13 -38.30 -33.42 1.01
C ALA A 13 -37.96 -34.31 -0.23
N ALA A 14 -36.76 -34.92 -0.16
CA ALA A 14 -36.15 -36.00 -0.99
C ALA A 14 -35.31 -35.54 -2.20
N ALA A 15 -34.14 -36.09 -2.57
CA ALA A 15 -33.38 -37.30 -2.17
C ALA A 15 -31.88 -37.07 -2.53
N ALA A 16 -30.92 -37.32 -1.65
CA ALA A 16 -30.15 -38.57 -1.49
C ALA A 16 -29.28 -39.00 -2.70
N THR A 17 -27.96 -38.73 -2.56
CA THR A 17 -26.79 -39.58 -2.85
C THR A 17 -26.80 -40.62 -3.99
N VAL A 18 -25.83 -40.49 -4.90
CA VAL A 18 -25.17 -41.62 -5.57
C VAL A 18 -23.66 -41.52 -5.34
N LEU A 19 -23.12 -42.42 -4.51
CA LEU A 19 -21.72 -42.79 -4.41
C LEU A 19 -21.54 -44.11 -5.19
N ALA A 20 -20.63 -44.17 -6.16
CA ALA A 20 -19.80 -45.35 -6.44
C ALA A 20 -18.78 -45.02 -7.55
N VAL A 21 -17.49 -44.94 -7.20
CA VAL A 21 -16.44 -45.94 -7.51
C VAL A 21 -16.12 -46.07 -9.00
N GLY A 22 -15.02 -45.42 -9.42
CA GLY A 22 -14.29 -45.73 -10.64
C GLY A 22 -12.79 -45.63 -10.36
N ALA A 23 -12.22 -46.70 -9.80
CA ALA A 23 -10.79 -46.80 -9.55
C ALA A 23 -10.12 -47.70 -10.61
N LEU A 24 -8.87 -47.34 -10.95
CA LEU A 24 -7.80 -48.14 -11.56
C LEU A 24 -7.83 -48.32 -13.09
N ALA A 25 -7.07 -47.48 -13.80
CA ALA A 25 -5.72 -47.84 -14.31
C ALA A 25 -5.23 -46.82 -15.37
N LEU A 26 -3.89 -46.72 -15.49
CA LEU A 26 -3.07 -45.75 -16.28
C LEU A 26 -2.81 -44.46 -15.50
N GLY A 27 -1.60 -44.07 -15.10
CA GLY A 27 -0.27 -44.59 -15.43
C GLY A 27 0.71 -43.42 -15.34
N ILE A 28 1.38 -43.29 -14.20
CA ILE A 28 2.74 -42.74 -13.98
C ILE A 28 3.22 -41.67 -14.98
N ALA A 29 3.22 -40.38 -14.59
CA ALA A 29 4.36 -39.47 -14.81
C ALA A 29 4.04 -38.02 -14.39
N GLU A 30 4.12 -37.66 -13.10
CA GLU A 30 4.30 -36.24 -12.76
C GLU A 30 4.94 -35.96 -11.38
N HIS A 31 5.62 -36.94 -10.79
CA HIS A 31 6.37 -36.76 -9.54
C HIS A 31 7.78 -36.14 -9.71
N ARG A 32 8.12 -35.55 -10.86
CA ARG A 32 9.47 -35.00 -11.12
C ARG A 32 9.56 -33.47 -11.16
N ARG A 33 8.78 -32.76 -10.34
CA ARG A 33 8.90 -31.29 -10.18
C ARG A 33 9.27 -30.80 -8.78
N LEU A 34 9.89 -31.65 -7.96
CA LEU A 34 10.44 -31.21 -6.65
C LEU A 34 11.96 -31.36 -6.51
N GLY A 35 12.65 -32.14 -7.36
CA GLY A 35 14.12 -32.26 -7.29
C GLY A 35 14.92 -31.12 -7.96
N ALA A 36 14.31 -30.42 -8.92
CA ALA A 36 15.03 -29.42 -9.73
C ALA A 36 15.40 -28.13 -8.95
N THR A 37 14.73 -27.86 -7.84
CA THR A 37 14.98 -26.69 -6.98
C THR A 37 16.12 -26.95 -5.98
N GLU A 38 16.24 -28.18 -5.47
CA GLU A 38 17.33 -28.56 -4.53
C GLU A 38 18.70 -28.62 -5.21
N ASP A 39 18.77 -29.10 -6.46
CA ASP A 39 20.02 -29.10 -7.22
C ASP A 39 20.51 -27.68 -7.52
N ARG A 40 19.60 -26.72 -7.69
CA ARG A 40 19.94 -25.30 -7.87
C ARG A 40 20.48 -24.67 -6.58
N LEU A 41 19.92 -25.02 -5.42
CA LEU A 41 20.44 -24.59 -4.11
C LEU A 41 21.82 -25.18 -3.84
N ARG A 42 22.04 -26.47 -4.11
CA ARG A 42 23.38 -27.09 -3.96
C ARG A 42 24.40 -26.58 -4.97
N ALA A 43 23.98 -26.18 -6.16
CA ALA A 43 24.84 -25.52 -7.13
C ALA A 43 25.23 -24.09 -6.71
N LEU A 44 24.34 -23.37 -6.00
CA LEU A 44 24.68 -22.08 -5.38
C LEU A 44 25.62 -22.27 -4.18
N GLU A 45 25.41 -23.31 -3.36
CA GLU A 45 26.29 -23.65 -2.24
C GLU A 45 27.71 -24.04 -2.70
N ARG A 46 27.83 -24.79 -3.81
CA ARG A 46 29.13 -25.14 -4.43
C ARG A 46 29.79 -24.00 -5.20
N ARG A 47 29.06 -22.92 -5.51
CA ARG A 47 29.60 -21.68 -6.11
C ARG A 47 29.97 -20.66 -5.05
N SER A 48 30.56 -21.13 -3.96
CA SER A 48 31.33 -20.31 -3.04
C SER A 48 32.82 -20.40 -3.42
N PRO A 49 33.33 -19.60 -4.37
CA PRO A 49 34.71 -19.19 -4.28
C PRO A 49 34.78 -18.14 -3.17
N SER A 50 35.34 -18.55 -2.04
CA SER A 50 36.18 -17.69 -1.23
C SER A 50 37.09 -16.88 -2.16
N SER A 51 36.73 -15.64 -2.44
CA SER A 51 37.69 -14.57 -2.62
C SER A 51 37.59 -13.72 -1.36
N VAL A 52 38.33 -14.16 -0.34
CA VAL A 52 38.70 -13.29 0.75
C VAL A 52 39.66 -12.28 0.14
N VAL A 53 39.14 -11.10 -0.22
CA VAL A 53 40.00 -9.95 -0.52
C VAL A 53 40.49 -9.46 0.83
N VAL A 54 41.74 -9.83 1.17
CA VAL A 54 42.45 -9.23 2.29
C VAL A 54 43.28 -8.06 1.75
N VAL A 55 43.36 -7.00 2.56
CA VAL A 55 44.12 -5.75 2.44
C VAL A 55 43.39 -4.69 1.60
N ASP A 56 43.05 -3.51 2.11
CA ASP A 56 43.87 -2.61 2.94
C ASP A 56 43.05 -1.84 3.98
N SER A 57 43.48 -1.88 5.24
CA SER A 57 43.00 -0.97 6.29
C SER A 57 43.75 0.35 6.18
N ALA A 58 43.25 1.26 5.35
CA ALA A 58 43.67 2.66 5.40
C ALA A 58 43.12 3.31 6.69
N PRO A 59 43.96 3.94 7.54
CA PRO A 59 43.49 4.74 8.65
C PRO A 59 43.08 6.13 8.14
N GLY A 60 41.93 6.62 8.62
CA GLY A 60 41.44 7.98 8.33
C GLY A 60 40.34 7.94 7.27
N THR A 61 39.10 8.22 7.61
CA THR A 61 38.70 9.56 8.06
C THR A 61 37.43 9.38 8.86
N THR A 62 37.38 9.94 10.07
CA THR A 62 36.12 10.26 10.73
C THR A 62 35.36 11.17 9.78
N GLY A 63 34.52 10.56 8.93
CA GLY A 63 33.68 11.26 7.98
C GLY A 63 32.82 12.20 8.80
N ARG A 64 33.16 13.49 8.74
CA ARG A 64 32.27 14.57 9.17
C ARG A 64 30.89 14.22 8.61
N PRO A 65 29.80 14.21 9.41
CA PRO A 65 28.49 13.87 8.90
C PRO A 65 28.26 14.74 7.68
N SER A 66 28.12 14.10 6.52
CA SER A 66 27.81 14.79 5.28
C SER A 66 26.48 15.47 5.54
N THR A 67 26.49 16.79 5.67
CA THR A 67 25.29 17.63 5.63
C THR A 67 24.77 17.65 4.18
N SER A 68 24.66 16.49 3.54
CA SER A 68 24.03 16.38 2.24
C SER A 68 22.60 16.88 2.42
N ALA A 69 22.21 17.88 1.63
CA ALA A 69 20.85 18.38 1.59
C ALA A 69 19.85 17.34 1.02
N ARG A 70 20.23 16.06 0.94
CA ARG A 70 19.45 15.00 0.32
C ARG A 70 19.55 13.71 1.13
N PRO A 71 18.55 12.81 1.00
CA PRO A 71 18.53 11.54 1.70
C PRO A 71 19.73 10.67 1.33
N PRO A 72 20.27 9.86 2.25
CA PRO A 72 21.37 8.93 1.96
C PRO A 72 21.07 7.94 0.84
N ASP A 73 19.80 7.54 0.70
CA ASP A 73 19.29 6.71 -0.38
C ASP A 73 18.07 7.40 -1.01
N GLU A 74 18.31 8.15 -2.09
CA GLU A 74 17.26 8.87 -2.82
C GLU A 74 16.26 7.95 -3.51
N VAL A 75 16.67 6.74 -3.92
CA VAL A 75 15.80 5.79 -4.64
C VAL A 75 14.80 5.18 -3.66
N LEU A 76 15.29 4.73 -2.50
CA LEU A 76 14.44 4.23 -1.43
C LEU A 76 13.53 5.33 -0.86
N ALA A 77 14.06 6.55 -0.66
CA ALA A 77 13.25 7.66 -0.18
C ALA A 77 12.11 8.00 -1.17
N ARG A 78 12.40 7.98 -2.48
CA ARG A 78 11.39 8.23 -3.52
C ARG A 78 10.29 7.18 -3.50
N SER A 79 10.64 5.89 -3.44
CA SER A 79 9.65 4.81 -3.40
C SER A 79 8.79 4.85 -2.13
N GLN A 80 9.36 5.25 -0.99
CA GLN A 80 8.61 5.45 0.26
C GLN A 80 7.63 6.63 0.16
N ILE A 81 8.02 7.73 -0.50
CA ILE A 81 7.13 8.86 -0.75
C ILE A 81 5.99 8.45 -1.69
N GLU A 82 6.28 7.77 -2.79
CA GLU A 82 5.28 7.25 -3.72
C GLU A 82 4.30 6.31 -3.02
N PHE A 83 4.79 5.43 -2.16
CA PHE A 83 3.96 4.55 -1.33
C PHE A 83 3.07 5.36 -0.37
N ALA A 84 3.63 6.33 0.36
CA ALA A 84 2.87 7.13 1.32
C ALA A 84 1.74 7.91 0.62
N PHE A 85 2.02 8.54 -0.52
CA PHE A 85 0.99 9.19 -1.34
C PHE A 85 -0.04 8.16 -1.81
N GLY A 86 0.39 7.02 -2.36
CA GLY A 86 -0.48 5.93 -2.79
C GLY A 86 -1.48 5.51 -1.71
N VAL A 87 -1.01 5.28 -0.49
CA VAL A 87 -1.85 4.90 0.65
C VAL A 87 -2.81 6.02 1.05
N VAL A 88 -2.34 7.26 1.17
CA VAL A 88 -3.17 8.39 1.64
C VAL A 88 -4.34 8.69 0.70
N TYR A 89 -4.13 8.61 -0.61
CA TYR A 89 -5.17 8.93 -1.61
C TYR A 89 -6.00 7.74 -2.06
N ASP A 90 -5.61 6.51 -1.72
CA ASP A 90 -6.39 5.31 -2.03
C ASP A 90 -7.61 5.20 -1.09
N ALA A 91 -8.80 5.52 -1.62
CA ALA A 91 -10.06 5.46 -0.89
C ALA A 91 -10.53 4.04 -0.50
N SER A 92 -9.85 2.99 -0.97
CA SER A 92 -10.11 1.59 -0.57
C SER A 92 -9.27 1.16 0.65
N VAL A 93 -8.24 1.93 1.00
CA VAL A 93 -7.48 1.73 2.24
C VAL A 93 -8.30 2.24 3.44
N PRO A 94 -8.37 1.51 4.56
CA PRO A 94 -9.03 1.99 5.77
C PRO A 94 -8.46 3.33 6.25
N ASP A 95 -9.33 4.25 6.69
CA ASP A 95 -8.93 5.61 7.11
C ASP A 95 -7.83 5.63 8.19
N VAL A 96 -7.87 4.67 9.12
CA VAL A 96 -6.82 4.52 10.14
C VAL A 96 -5.43 4.29 9.55
N ASP A 97 -5.32 3.57 8.44
CA ASP A 97 -4.03 3.29 7.78
C ASP A 97 -3.60 4.45 6.88
N ARG A 98 -4.57 5.15 6.29
CA ARG A 98 -4.33 6.42 5.57
C ARG A 98 -3.75 7.46 6.51
N ILE A 99 -4.37 7.65 7.68
CA ILE A 99 -3.95 8.63 8.68
C ILE A 99 -2.54 8.34 9.22
N LYS A 100 -2.15 7.06 9.36
CA LYS A 100 -0.77 6.69 9.77
C LYS A 100 0.30 7.18 8.80
N MET A 101 -0.03 7.33 7.52
CA MET A 101 0.86 7.83 6.47
C MET A 101 0.85 9.36 6.33
N ILE A 102 0.14 10.05 7.22
CA ILE A 102 0.15 11.50 7.35
C ILE A 102 1.01 11.88 8.56
N ASP A 103 1.79 12.94 8.40
CA ASP A 103 2.76 13.41 9.40
C ASP A 103 2.11 13.90 10.71
N ASP A 104 0.88 14.40 10.62
CA ASP A 104 0.01 14.85 11.70
C ASP A 104 -1.46 14.51 11.34
N GLY A 105 -2.05 13.56 12.07
CA GLY A 105 -3.42 13.10 11.83
C GLY A 105 -4.52 14.05 12.33
N SER A 106 -4.18 15.15 13.01
CA SER A 106 -5.15 15.99 13.72
C SER A 106 -6.24 16.54 12.79
N GLY A 107 -7.50 16.19 13.06
CA GLY A 107 -8.65 16.62 12.28
C GLY A 107 -8.77 16.05 10.85
N VAL A 108 -7.89 15.11 10.48
CA VAL A 108 -8.01 14.39 9.19
C VAL A 108 -9.17 13.40 9.24
N ASP A 109 -9.31 12.67 10.34
CA ASP A 109 -10.38 11.70 10.58
C ASP A 109 -11.79 12.32 10.46
N ASP A 110 -11.99 13.50 11.06
CA ASP A 110 -13.23 14.26 10.92
C ASP A 110 -13.48 14.70 9.47
N ALA A 111 -12.44 15.15 8.76
CA ALA A 111 -12.54 15.54 7.37
C ALA A 111 -12.85 14.35 6.44
N LEU A 112 -12.29 13.18 6.68
CA LEU A 112 -12.59 11.97 5.93
C LEU A 112 -14.04 11.51 6.16
N ARG A 113 -14.50 11.52 7.42
CA ARG A 113 -15.91 11.26 7.75
C ARG A 113 -16.86 12.24 7.08
N GLN A 114 -16.57 13.54 7.18
CA GLN A 114 -17.38 14.56 6.56
C GLN A 114 -17.43 14.32 5.04
N LEU A 115 -16.29 14.10 4.38
CA LEU A 115 -16.22 13.83 2.95
C LEU A 115 -17.09 12.63 2.56
N ALA A 116 -17.04 11.53 3.33
CA ALA A 116 -17.85 10.33 3.07
C ALA A 116 -19.37 10.58 3.19
N THR A 117 -19.77 11.54 4.03
CA THR A 117 -21.20 11.86 4.28
C THR A 117 -21.75 12.97 3.38
N THR A 118 -20.91 13.93 2.97
CA THR A 118 -21.35 15.10 2.22
C THR A 118 -21.08 15.01 0.72
N SER A 119 -20.12 14.17 0.30
CA SER A 119 -19.82 14.03 -1.12
C SER A 119 -20.85 13.16 -1.83
N THR A 120 -21.48 13.74 -2.86
CA THR A 120 -22.27 13.00 -3.85
C THR A 120 -21.43 12.59 -5.07
N ASP A 121 -20.16 12.97 -5.12
CA ASP A 121 -19.27 12.70 -6.24
C ASP A 121 -18.73 11.26 -6.14
N PRO A 122 -19.07 10.36 -7.09
CA PRO A 122 -18.61 8.99 -7.07
C PRO A 122 -17.08 8.88 -7.20
N THR A 123 -16.43 9.86 -7.81
CA THR A 123 -14.97 9.85 -8.05
C THR A 123 -14.16 9.86 -6.75
N VAL A 124 -14.72 10.44 -5.68
CA VAL A 124 -14.09 10.47 -4.36
C VAL A 124 -13.83 9.06 -3.81
N ARG A 125 -14.68 8.08 -4.15
CA ARG A 125 -14.54 6.68 -3.72
C ARG A 125 -13.57 5.88 -4.58
N GLU A 126 -13.26 6.38 -5.77
CA GLU A 126 -12.36 5.76 -6.73
C GLU A 126 -11.00 6.48 -6.80
N LEU A 127 -10.82 7.49 -5.94
CA LEU A 127 -9.65 8.35 -5.95
C LEU A 127 -8.37 7.53 -5.82
N ARG A 128 -7.42 7.85 -6.69
CA ARG A 128 -6.04 7.35 -6.68
C ARG A 128 -5.10 8.51 -6.93
N VAL A 129 -3.82 8.29 -6.67
CA VAL A 129 -2.78 9.28 -6.97
C VAL A 129 -1.73 8.69 -7.91
N ARG A 130 -1.26 9.51 -8.84
CA ARG A 130 -0.02 9.27 -9.58
C ARG A 130 0.98 10.33 -9.16
N VAL A 131 2.11 9.92 -8.63
CA VAL A 131 3.24 10.81 -8.37
C VAL A 131 4.03 10.98 -9.66
N ASP A 132 4.26 12.22 -10.07
CA ASP A 132 4.98 12.55 -11.31
C ASP A 132 6.42 12.97 -11.05
N ARG A 133 6.64 13.69 -9.94
CA ARG A 133 7.97 14.17 -9.56
C ARG A 133 8.12 14.24 -8.06
N VAL A 134 9.29 13.81 -7.59
CA VAL A 134 9.75 13.99 -6.21
C VAL A 134 11.06 14.76 -6.24
N GLU A 135 11.10 15.90 -5.56
CA GLU A 135 12.28 16.74 -5.40
C GLU A 135 12.64 16.85 -3.91
N PHE A 136 13.82 16.34 -3.56
CA PHE A 136 14.32 16.41 -2.18
C PHE A 136 14.85 17.80 -1.86
N THR A 137 14.24 18.46 -0.87
CA THR A 137 14.65 19.78 -0.37
C THR A 137 15.57 19.69 0.86
N SER A 138 15.59 18.53 1.51
CA SER A 138 16.55 18.17 2.57
C SER A 138 16.65 16.65 2.69
N ALA A 139 17.49 16.15 3.60
CA ALA A 139 17.55 14.72 3.93
C ALA A 139 16.22 14.14 4.48
N SER A 140 15.28 15.00 4.91
CA SER A 140 14.03 14.59 5.56
C SER A 140 12.78 15.32 5.04
N ARG A 141 12.89 16.07 3.92
CA ARG A 141 11.77 16.79 3.29
C ARG A 141 11.84 16.70 1.76
N ALA A 142 10.68 16.67 1.13
CA ALA A 142 10.54 16.68 -0.32
C ALA A 142 9.31 17.48 -0.76
N SER A 143 9.41 18.15 -1.91
CA SER A 143 8.27 18.60 -2.71
C SER A 143 7.84 17.48 -3.66
N VAL A 144 6.54 17.37 -3.89
CA VAL A 144 5.94 16.30 -4.69
C VAL A 144 4.91 16.90 -5.64
N GLU A 145 5.12 16.65 -6.94
CA GLU A 145 4.11 16.90 -7.97
C GLU A 145 3.35 15.60 -8.22
N TYR A 146 2.03 15.67 -8.20
CA TYR A 146 1.15 14.51 -8.37
C TYR A 146 -0.15 14.88 -9.07
N ARG A 147 -0.87 13.87 -9.56
CA ARG A 147 -2.24 14.02 -10.08
C ARG A 147 -3.20 13.10 -9.37
N LEU A 148 -4.44 13.57 -9.22
CA LEU A 148 -5.54 12.83 -8.61
C LEU A 148 -6.35 12.11 -9.68
N VAL A 149 -6.02 10.84 -9.88
CA VAL A 149 -6.71 10.00 -10.87
C VAL A 149 -8.15 9.76 -10.41
N GLY A 150 -9.09 10.03 -11.32
CA GLY A 150 -10.52 9.95 -11.06
C GLY A 150 -11.21 11.30 -10.94
N ARG A 151 -10.49 12.39 -10.67
CA ARG A 151 -11.06 13.75 -10.52
C ARG A 151 -10.76 14.65 -11.73
N ASP A 152 -9.51 15.09 -11.81
CA ASP A 152 -8.95 15.99 -12.81
C ASP A 152 -7.53 15.52 -13.14
N ASP A 153 -7.09 15.71 -14.38
CA ASP A 153 -5.71 15.39 -14.80
C ASP A 153 -4.79 16.63 -14.60
N GLU A 154 -5.16 17.50 -13.66
CA GLU A 154 -4.37 18.68 -13.28
C GLU A 154 -3.23 18.29 -12.33
N ALA A 155 -2.12 19.02 -12.41
CA ALA A 155 -0.97 18.81 -11.54
C ALA A 155 -1.18 19.52 -10.20
N HIS A 156 -1.08 18.75 -9.12
CA HIS A 156 -1.15 19.21 -7.73
C HIS A 156 0.26 19.30 -7.15
N GLN A 157 0.42 20.15 -6.13
CA GLN A 157 1.68 20.34 -5.42
C GLN A 157 1.52 20.01 -3.95
N GLY A 158 2.37 19.12 -3.46
CA GLY A 158 2.36 18.65 -2.09
C GLY A 158 3.77 18.48 -1.54
N THR A 159 3.83 18.00 -0.30
CA THR A 159 5.08 17.80 0.41
C THR A 159 5.05 16.52 1.22
N ALA A 160 6.23 15.93 1.39
CA ALA A 160 6.46 14.81 2.27
C ALA A 160 7.58 15.14 3.27
N ARG A 161 7.53 14.53 4.45
CA ARG A 161 8.63 14.59 5.41
C ARG A 161 8.80 13.29 6.18
N VAL A 162 9.99 13.12 6.75
CA VAL A 162 10.27 12.01 7.66
C VAL A 162 9.66 12.30 9.04
N VAL A 163 8.89 11.34 9.55
CA VAL A 163 8.38 11.28 10.93
C VAL A 163 8.63 9.87 11.45
N ASP A 164 9.29 9.76 12.61
CA ASP A 164 9.64 8.47 13.22
C ASP A 164 10.35 7.49 12.27
N GLY A 165 11.22 8.03 11.40
CA GLY A 165 11.99 7.26 10.44
C GLY A 165 11.25 6.85 9.16
N ALA A 166 9.98 7.23 8.99
CA ALA A 166 9.20 6.95 7.79
C ALA A 166 8.84 8.23 7.03
N TRP A 167 8.89 8.20 5.70
CA TRP A 167 8.33 9.27 4.87
C TRP A 167 6.81 9.26 4.94
N LYS A 168 6.23 10.42 5.21
CA LYS A 168 4.79 10.65 5.31
C LYS A 168 4.38 11.86 4.51
N VAL A 169 3.14 11.85 4.03
CA VAL A 169 2.50 13.01 3.41
C VAL A 169 2.26 14.06 4.48
N THR A 170 2.47 15.35 4.18
CA THR A 170 2.12 16.37 5.18
C THR A 170 0.61 16.56 5.25
N ARG A 171 0.11 16.79 6.47
CA ARG A 171 -1.27 17.18 6.76
C ARG A 171 -1.67 18.38 5.93
N ALA A 172 -0.77 19.36 5.79
CA ALA A 172 -1.03 20.56 4.99
C ALA A 172 -1.39 20.22 3.54
N SER A 173 -0.64 19.33 2.90
CA SER A 173 -0.91 18.89 1.53
C SER A 173 -2.23 18.14 1.42
N PHE A 174 -2.44 17.12 2.25
CA PHE A 174 -3.66 16.31 2.17
C PHE A 174 -4.93 17.12 2.49
N CYS A 175 -4.87 18.00 3.49
CA CYS A 175 -6.00 18.82 3.89
C CYS A 175 -6.32 19.95 2.91
N ALA A 176 -5.34 20.42 2.12
CA ALA A 176 -5.62 21.34 1.02
C ALA A 176 -6.52 20.68 -0.04
N ASP A 177 -6.22 19.43 -0.40
CA ASP A 177 -7.02 18.68 -1.36
C ASP A 177 -8.40 18.34 -0.81
N LEU A 178 -8.49 17.88 0.44
CA LEU A 178 -9.77 17.63 1.10
C LEU A 178 -10.64 18.89 1.19
N ALA A 179 -10.04 20.05 1.44
CA ALA A 179 -10.77 21.32 1.41
C ALA A 179 -11.32 21.63 0.01
N ALA A 180 -10.57 21.31 -1.06
CA ALA A 180 -11.06 21.41 -2.43
C ALA A 180 -12.20 20.42 -2.75
N PHE A 181 -12.38 19.37 -1.94
CA PHE A 181 -13.56 18.49 -1.96
C PHE A 181 -14.66 18.92 -0.97
N GLY A 182 -14.54 20.11 -0.37
CA GLY A 182 -15.54 20.65 0.57
C GLY A 182 -15.44 20.08 1.99
N SER A 183 -14.33 19.41 2.33
CA SER A 183 -14.12 18.79 3.64
C SER A 183 -12.79 19.24 4.28
N PRO A 184 -12.69 20.46 4.82
CA PRO A 184 -11.44 20.97 5.37
C PRO A 184 -11.08 20.31 6.71
N CYS A 185 -9.80 20.00 6.92
CA CYS A 185 -9.32 19.53 8.23
C CYS A 185 -9.32 20.66 9.27
N ARG A 186 -10.25 20.58 10.24
CA ARG A 186 -10.27 21.50 11.39
C ARG A 186 -9.19 21.11 12.40
N ARG A 187 -8.71 22.07 13.19
CA ARG A 187 -7.80 21.80 14.32
C ARG A 187 -8.60 21.67 15.60
#